data_AF-A0A957Z947-F1
#
_entry.id   AF-A0A957Z947-F1
#
_cell.length_a   1.000
_cell.length_b   1.000
_cell.length_c   1.000
_cell.angle_alpha   90.00
_cell.angle_beta   90.00
_cell.angle_gamma   90.00
#
_symmetry.space_group_name_H-M   'P 1'
#
loop_
_entity.id
_entity.type
_entity.pdbx_description
1 polymer ?
#
loop_
_entity_poly.entity_id
_entity_poly.type
_entity_poly.pdbx_seq_one_letter_code
_entity_poly.pdbx_strand_id
1 'polypeptide(L)'
;ARQINAVAALKARCPDFVYVGSGYSYLQDWFPNVAQSVVRTGQSDFVGIGRMVLSYPDICADILAGRPLQRKRICRTFSDCTTAPRNNMISGCFPLDEFYKSRPEYEKLQALKKEL
;
A
#
# COMPACT_ATOMS: atom_id res chain seq x y z
N ALA A 1 -1.20 10.26 12.91
CA ALA A 1 -1.78 10.14 11.56
C ALA A 1 -1.45 11.35 10.67
N ARG A 2 -0.17 11.72 10.49
CA ARG A 2 0.22 12.98 9.82
C ARG A 2 -0.33 13.13 8.39
N GLN A 3 -0.22 12.08 7.58
CA GLN A 3 -0.71 12.03 6.19
C GLN A 3 -2.23 12.27 6.10
N ILE A 4 -3.01 11.56 6.93
CA ILE A 4 -4.48 11.69 6.98
C ILE A 4 -4.87 13.11 7.38
N ASN A 5 -4.28 13.63 8.46
CA ASN A 5 -4.61 14.96 8.96
C ASN A 5 -4.27 16.07 7.95
N ALA A 6 -3.18 15.92 7.19
CA ALA A 6 -2.80 16.88 6.16
C ALA A 6 -3.85 16.95 5.04
N VAL A 7 -4.31 15.79 4.54
CA VAL A 7 -5.35 15.72 3.49
C VAL A 7 -6.69 16.27 4.01
N ALA A 8 -7.09 15.88 5.22
CA ALA A 8 -8.32 16.38 5.84
C ALA A 8 -8.31 17.91 5.98
N ALA A 9 -7.17 18.48 6.40
CA ALA A 9 -7.02 19.92 6.54
C ALA A 9 -7.02 20.67 5.20
N LEU A 10 -6.65 20.01 4.10
CA LEU A 10 -6.78 20.57 2.74
C LEU A 10 -8.22 20.48 2.24
N LYS A 11 -8.86 19.31 2.36
CA LYS A 11 -10.26 19.09 1.98
C LYS A 11 -11.21 20.07 2.69
N ALA A 12 -10.99 20.32 3.98
CA ALA A 12 -11.78 21.28 4.73
C ALA A 12 -11.65 22.74 4.23
N ARG A 13 -10.51 23.10 3.63
CA ARG A 13 -10.24 24.45 3.11
C ARG A 13 -10.64 24.63 1.65
N CYS A 14 -10.60 23.56 0.87
CA CYS A 14 -10.87 23.58 -0.56
C CYS A 14 -11.80 22.40 -0.93
N PRO A 15 -13.07 22.42 -0.46
CA PRO A 15 -13.97 21.27 -0.54
C PRO A 15 -14.32 20.85 -1.97
N ASP A 16 -14.28 21.78 -2.93
CA ASP A 16 -14.65 21.55 -4.32
C ASP A 16 -13.64 20.69 -5.11
N PHE A 17 -12.43 20.48 -4.57
CA PHE A 17 -11.44 19.59 -5.15
C PHE A 17 -11.65 18.14 -4.70
N VAL A 18 -11.23 17.21 -5.56
CA VAL A 18 -11.20 15.77 -5.25
C VAL A 18 -9.85 15.39 -4.64
N TYR A 19 -9.88 14.69 -3.51
CA TYR A 19 -8.71 14.28 -2.76
C TYR A 19 -8.59 12.76 -2.64
N VAL A 20 -7.39 12.27 -2.94
CA VAL A 20 -7.01 10.86 -2.70
C VAL A 20 -6.03 10.81 -1.52
N GLY A 21 -6.46 10.21 -0.41
CA GLY A 21 -5.59 9.92 0.72
C GLY A 21 -4.58 8.83 0.39
N SER A 22 -3.30 9.05 0.68
CA SER A 22 -2.23 8.07 0.44
C SER A 22 -1.56 7.59 1.74
N GLY A 23 -0.66 6.60 1.63
CA GLY A 23 0.08 6.07 2.79
C GLY A 23 -0.68 5.08 3.66
N TYR A 24 -1.91 4.70 3.28
CA TYR A 24 -2.76 3.79 4.05
C TYR A 24 -2.22 2.36 4.12
N SER A 25 -1.26 1.99 3.26
CA SER A 25 -0.61 0.68 3.34
C SER A 25 0.11 0.43 4.67
N TYR A 26 0.48 1.48 5.42
CA TYR A 26 1.06 1.34 6.76
C TYR A 26 0.06 0.89 7.83
N LEU A 27 -1.25 0.98 7.55
CA LEU A 27 -2.30 0.58 8.50
C LEU A 27 -2.55 -0.93 8.48
N GLN A 28 -2.04 -1.65 7.46
CA GLN A 28 -2.11 -3.12 7.37
C GLN A 28 -3.55 -3.62 7.58
N ASP A 29 -3.79 -4.50 8.55
CA ASP A 29 -5.12 -5.06 8.84
C ASP A 29 -6.16 -3.99 9.24
N TRP A 30 -5.72 -2.82 9.73
CA TRP A 30 -6.60 -1.71 10.10
C TRP A 30 -7.01 -0.82 8.92
N PHE A 31 -6.40 -1.02 7.75
CA PHE A 31 -6.68 -0.24 6.54
C PHE A 31 -8.18 -0.06 6.26
N PRO A 32 -9.03 -1.12 6.24
CA PRO A 32 -10.43 -0.97 5.87
C PRO A 32 -11.20 -0.05 6.82
N ASN A 33 -10.98 -0.24 8.13
CA ASN A 33 -11.69 0.51 9.17
C ASN A 33 -11.35 2.00 9.14
N VAL A 34 -10.06 2.32 8.96
CA VAL A 34 -9.61 3.71 8.86
C VAL A 34 -10.08 4.33 7.54
N ALA A 35 -9.94 3.62 6.42
CA ALA A 35 -10.36 4.11 5.11
C ALA A 35 -11.85 4.44 5.07
N GLN A 36 -12.71 3.54 5.57
CA GLN A 36 -14.14 3.77 5.68
C GLN A 36 -14.45 5.01 6.54
N SER A 37 -13.77 5.17 7.68
CA SER A 37 -13.98 6.31 8.56
C SER A 37 -13.61 7.64 7.88
N VAL A 38 -12.44 7.69 7.23
CA VAL A 38 -11.95 8.89 6.54
C VAL A 38 -12.91 9.31 5.42
N VAL A 39 -13.37 8.36 4.60
CA VAL A 39 -14.30 8.66 3.49
C VAL A 39 -15.66 9.10 4.05
N ARG A 40 -16.24 8.34 4.99
CA ARG A 40 -17.56 8.64 5.57
C ARG A 40 -17.61 9.99 6.30
N THR A 41 -16.50 10.45 6.85
CA THR A 41 -16.42 11.73 7.58
C THR A 41 -15.95 12.89 6.71
N GLY A 42 -15.81 12.69 5.38
CA GLY A 42 -15.42 13.74 4.45
C GLY A 42 -13.97 14.22 4.60
N GLN A 43 -13.11 13.42 5.24
CA GLN A 43 -11.68 13.75 5.39
C GLN A 43 -10.88 13.52 4.09
N SER A 44 -11.38 12.68 3.18
CA SER A 44 -10.92 12.54 1.79
C SER A 44 -12.02 11.92 0.94
N ASP A 45 -12.01 12.14 -0.37
CA ASP A 45 -12.99 11.55 -1.29
C ASP A 45 -12.66 10.08 -1.62
N PHE A 46 -11.37 9.77 -1.76
CA PHE A 46 -10.88 8.43 -2.04
C PHE A 46 -9.70 8.06 -1.13
N VAL A 47 -9.51 6.76 -0.92
CA VAL A 47 -8.33 6.23 -0.25
C VAL A 47 -7.56 5.34 -1.21
N GLY A 48 -6.31 5.69 -1.44
CA GLY A 48 -5.38 4.96 -2.31
C GLY A 48 -4.44 4.06 -1.52
N ILE A 49 -4.20 2.85 -2.05
CA ILE A 49 -3.14 1.95 -1.64
C ILE A 49 -2.16 1.75 -2.79
N GLY A 50 -0.87 1.81 -2.48
CA GLY A 50 0.21 1.55 -3.45
C GLY A 50 0.78 0.16 -3.22
N ARG A 51 1.85 0.08 -2.41
CA ARG A 51 2.61 -1.15 -2.16
C ARG A 51 1.78 -2.36 -1.70
N MET A 52 0.62 -2.15 -1.06
CA MET A 52 -0.25 -3.27 -0.65
C MET A 52 -0.91 -3.97 -1.85
N VAL A 53 -1.20 -3.25 -2.94
CA VAL A 53 -1.79 -3.86 -4.14
C VAL A 53 -0.82 -4.81 -4.84
N LEU A 54 0.49 -4.62 -4.67
CA LEU A 54 1.52 -5.50 -5.26
C LEU A 54 1.55 -6.89 -4.61
N SER A 55 1.23 -6.99 -3.32
CA SER A 55 1.20 -8.27 -2.60
C SER A 55 -0.22 -8.84 -2.48
N TYR A 56 -1.23 -7.98 -2.55
CA TYR A 56 -2.64 -8.34 -2.44
C TYR A 56 -3.49 -7.56 -3.46
N PRO A 57 -3.42 -7.89 -4.77
CA PRO A 57 -4.17 -7.19 -5.81
C PRO A 57 -5.69 -7.10 -5.58
N ASP A 58 -6.27 -8.16 -5.02
CA ASP A 58 -7.73 -8.28 -4.85
C ASP A 58 -8.25 -7.62 -3.55
N ILE A 59 -7.38 -6.99 -2.75
CA ILE A 59 -7.73 -6.56 -1.38
C ILE A 59 -8.98 -5.67 -1.32
N CYS A 60 -9.13 -4.72 -2.24
CA CYS A 60 -10.31 -3.85 -2.26
C CYS A 60 -11.59 -4.63 -2.57
N ALA A 61 -11.53 -5.57 -3.52
CA ALA A 61 -12.67 -6.43 -3.86
C ALA A 61 -13.04 -7.36 -2.70
N ASP A 62 -12.05 -7.94 -2.02
CA ASP A 62 -12.26 -8.79 -0.85
C ASP A 62 -12.90 -8.01 0.31
N ILE A 63 -12.41 -6.79 0.61
CA ILE A 63 -13.00 -5.92 1.64
C ILE A 63 -14.46 -5.59 1.32
N LEU A 64 -14.74 -5.15 0.07
CA LEU A 64 -16.09 -4.77 -0.33
C LEU A 64 -17.06 -5.96 -0.34
N ALA A 65 -16.56 -7.16 -0.63
CA ALA A 65 -17.33 -8.40 -0.55
C ALA A 65 -17.47 -8.96 0.89
N GLY A 66 -16.94 -8.26 1.91
CA GLY A 66 -16.98 -8.71 3.30
C GLY A 66 -16.12 -9.94 3.58
N ARG A 67 -15.15 -10.26 2.71
CA ARG A 67 -14.25 -11.41 2.90
C ARG A 67 -13.21 -11.09 3.97
N PRO A 68 -12.78 -12.08 4.77
CA PRO A 68 -11.68 -11.91 5.70
C PRO A 68 -10.38 -11.50 4.97
N LEU A 69 -9.63 -10.56 5.54
CA LEU A 69 -8.33 -10.16 4.99
C LEU A 69 -7.33 -11.33 5.04
N GLN A 70 -6.68 -11.60 3.91
CA GLN A 70 -5.62 -12.59 3.82
C GLN A 70 -4.30 -12.04 4.38
N ARG A 71 -4.09 -12.17 5.70
CA ARG A 71 -2.96 -11.58 6.43
C ARG A 71 -1.57 -11.90 5.86
N LYS A 72 -1.40 -13.07 5.22
CA LYS A 72 -0.13 -13.46 4.57
C LYS A 72 0.21 -12.62 3.34
N ARG A 73 -0.80 -12.02 2.69
CA ARG A 73 -0.66 -11.15 1.51
C ARG A 73 -0.51 -9.67 1.88
N ILE A 74 -0.71 -9.28 3.15
CA ILE A 74 -0.59 -7.89 3.58
C ILE A 74 0.88 -7.44 3.54
N CYS A 75 1.14 -6.31 2.88
CA CYS A 75 2.45 -5.70 2.78
C CYS A 75 3.03 -5.36 4.16
N ARG A 76 4.27 -5.79 4.43
CA ARG A 76 5.02 -5.51 5.66
C ARG A 76 6.17 -4.50 5.46
N THR A 77 6.03 -3.65 4.44
CA THR A 77 6.92 -2.51 4.20
C THR A 77 8.41 -2.85 4.03
N PHE A 78 8.73 -4.02 3.47
CA PHE A 78 10.10 -4.45 3.16
C PHE A 78 10.87 -3.50 2.22
N SER A 79 10.13 -2.67 1.47
CA SER A 79 10.65 -1.70 0.51
C SER A 79 11.35 -2.28 -0.72
N ASP A 80 11.35 -3.60 -0.88
CA ASP A 80 11.84 -4.29 -2.08
C ASP A 80 11.22 -3.76 -3.38
N CYS A 81 9.92 -3.40 -3.34
CA CYS A 81 9.21 -2.77 -4.46
C CYS A 81 9.81 -1.42 -4.93
N THR A 82 10.60 -0.74 -4.09
CA THR A 82 11.30 0.50 -4.46
C THR A 82 12.81 0.32 -4.53
N THR A 83 13.39 -0.56 -3.72
CA THR A 83 14.83 -0.89 -3.78
C THR A 83 15.19 -1.54 -5.11
N ALA A 84 14.38 -2.45 -5.63
CA ALA A 84 14.65 -3.11 -6.90
C ALA A 84 14.73 -2.14 -8.10
N PRO A 85 13.71 -1.29 -8.38
CA PRO A 85 13.79 -0.34 -9.48
C PRO A 85 14.89 0.72 -9.32
N ARG A 86 15.29 1.07 -8.09
CA ARG A 86 16.46 1.94 -7.86
C ARG A 86 17.79 1.28 -8.24
N ASN A 87 17.80 -0.03 -8.39
CA ASN A 87 18.96 -0.83 -8.81
C ASN A 87 18.76 -1.42 -10.22
N ASN A 88 17.98 -0.73 -11.08
CA ASN A 88 17.70 -1.12 -12.46
C ASN A 88 17.05 -2.51 -12.62
N MET A 89 16.25 -2.93 -11.64
CA MET A 89 15.46 -4.17 -11.69
C MET A 89 13.95 -3.86 -11.78
N ILE A 90 13.14 -4.87 -12.11
CA ILE A 90 11.67 -4.70 -12.13
C ILE A 90 11.11 -4.39 -10.73
N SER A 91 10.01 -3.63 -10.68
CA SER A 91 9.29 -3.37 -9.43
C SER A 91 8.24 -4.45 -9.17
N GLY A 92 8.12 -4.89 -7.92
CA GLY A 92 7.12 -5.85 -7.49
C GLY A 92 7.23 -6.23 -6.01
N CYS A 93 6.45 -7.23 -5.57
CA CYS A 93 6.52 -7.73 -4.20
C CYS A 93 7.34 -9.02 -4.07
N PHE A 94 8.66 -8.87 -4.10
CA PHE A 94 9.63 -9.98 -3.97
C PHE A 94 9.37 -10.96 -2.82
N PRO A 95 9.00 -10.54 -1.59
CA PRO A 95 8.84 -11.50 -0.49
C PRO A 95 7.48 -12.23 -0.42
N LEU A 96 6.42 -11.66 -1.00
CA LEU A 96 5.03 -12.13 -0.77
C LEU A 96 4.31 -12.57 -2.05
N ASP A 97 4.77 -12.14 -3.22
CA ASP A 97 4.24 -12.57 -4.51
C ASP A 97 5.13 -13.68 -5.09
N GLU A 98 4.55 -14.86 -5.35
CA GLU A 98 5.28 -16.05 -5.80
C GLU A 98 5.97 -15.84 -7.15
N PHE A 99 5.38 -15.03 -8.03
CA PHE A 99 6.00 -14.69 -9.32
C PHE A 99 7.29 -13.90 -9.12
N TYR A 100 7.31 -12.93 -8.21
CA TYR A 100 8.52 -12.15 -7.92
C TYR A 100 9.51 -12.92 -7.04
N LYS A 101 9.03 -13.81 -6.18
CA LYS A 101 9.88 -14.63 -5.30
C LYS A 101 10.69 -15.67 -6.07
N SER A 102 10.14 -16.21 -7.15
CA SER A 102 10.80 -17.21 -8.02
C SER A 102 11.73 -16.61 -9.08
N ARG A 103 11.81 -15.27 -9.15
CA ARG A 103 12.66 -14.55 -10.10
C ARG A 103 14.12 -14.50 -9.64
N PRO A 104 15.11 -14.60 -10.53
CA PRO A 104 16.53 -14.41 -10.19
C PRO A 104 16.82 -13.06 -9.51
N GLU A 105 16.03 -12.03 -9.84
CA GLU A 105 16.12 -10.70 -9.22
C GLU A 105 15.84 -10.73 -7.71
N TYR A 106 15.12 -11.73 -7.19
CA TYR A 106 14.92 -11.90 -5.74
C TYR A 106 16.26 -12.09 -5.03
N GLU A 107 17.08 -13.03 -5.50
CA GLU A 107 18.38 -13.34 -4.91
C GLU A 107 19.35 -12.15 -5.03
N LYS A 108 19.38 -11.54 -6.23
CA LYS A 108 20.17 -10.32 -6.48
C LYS A 108 19.78 -9.20 -5.52
N LEU A 109 18.48 -9.01 -5.28
CA LEU A 109 17.99 -8.01 -4.34
C LEU A 109 18.37 -8.33 -2.89
N GLN A 110 18.33 -9.60 -2.47
CA GLN A 110 18.79 -10.00 -1.13
C GLN A 110 20.29 -9.77 -0.94
N ALA A 111 21.11 -9.97 -1.98
CA ALA A 111 22.53 -9.66 -1.94
C ALA A 111 22.77 -8.15 -1.79
N LEU A 112 22.16 -7.33 -2.67
CA LEU A 112 22.29 -5.86 -2.63
C LEU A 112 21.87 -5.26 -1.28
N LYS A 113 20.83 -5.80 -0.64
CA LYS A 113 20.36 -5.32 0.66
C LYS A 113 21.32 -5.60 1.82
N LYS A 114 22.26 -6.54 1.69
CA LYS A 114 23.28 -6.83 2.70
C LYS A 114 24.47 -5.88 2.62
N GLU A 115 24.64 -5.20 1.49
CA GLU A 115 25.72 -4.24 1.23
C GLU A 115 25.34 -2.80 1.62
N LEU A 116 24.06 -2.56 1.96
CA LEU A 116 23.50 -1.30 2.44
C LEU A 116 23.48 -1.22 3.97
#